data_AF-A0A820F1Q1-F1
#
_entry.id   AF-A0A820F1Q1-F1
#
_cell.length_a   1.000
_cell.length_b   1.000
_cell.length_c   1.000
_cell.angle_alpha   90.00
_cell.angle_beta   90.00
_cell.angle_gamma   90.00
#
_symmetry.space_group_name_H-M   'P 1'
#
loop_
_entity.id
_entity.type
_entity.pdbx_description
1 polymer ?
#
loop_
_entity_poly.entity_id
_entity_poly.type
_entity_poly.pdbx_seq_one_letter_code
_entity_poly.pdbx_strand_id
1 'polypeptide(L)'
;MSPVSSCEGHKEPTYFYVTSVFILYGSLLGGLFLFGTYLSKSILGGILTTLAYIYNHGEATRVMWTPPLRESFSFPFHILQLFIVTYVLQQQQTLMNTDVLKSLLKYIKKTDAPISIELQQNIISRKRKIQLVLLLSGSTVLYMLPWQFAQFTLATQLLSLGLLFILDLLPFPQFFFIVCTQILSLIISTILMFGNRMLLTSLFSTVL
;
A
#
# COMPACT_ATOMS: atom_id res chain seq x y z
N MET A 1 2.91 -0.87 47.04
CA MET A 1 2.06 0.33 47.18
C MET A 1 0.76 0.05 46.44
N SER A 2 -0.39 0.25 47.08
CA SER A 2 -1.68 0.12 46.38
C SER A 2 -1.83 1.26 45.37
N PRO A 3 -2.38 0.99 44.18
CA PRO A 3 -2.59 2.03 43.17
C PRO A 3 -3.52 3.11 43.73
N VAL A 4 -3.09 4.36 43.65
CA VAL A 4 -3.88 5.52 44.08
C VAL A 4 -5.01 5.69 43.07
N SER A 5 -6.26 5.62 43.53
CA SER A 5 -7.43 5.85 42.67
C SER A 5 -7.42 7.30 42.18
N SER A 6 -7.08 7.50 40.91
CA SER A 6 -7.05 8.80 40.26
C SER A 6 -8.49 9.30 40.03
N CYS A 7 -8.81 10.51 40.49
CA CYS A 7 -10.11 11.16 40.25
C CYS A 7 -10.32 11.60 38.79
N GLU A 8 -9.28 11.49 37.96
CA GLU A 8 -9.44 11.47 36.51
C GLU A 8 -10.08 10.12 36.16
N GLY A 9 -11.40 10.13 35.91
CA GLY A 9 -12.17 8.95 35.50
C GLY A 9 -11.43 8.13 34.45
N HIS A 10 -11.61 6.81 34.47
CA HIS A 10 -10.85 5.82 33.69
C HIS A 10 -10.09 6.45 32.51
N LYS A 11 -8.78 6.69 32.69
CA LYS A 11 -7.85 7.20 31.65
C LYS A 11 -7.69 6.22 30.46
N GLU A 12 -8.65 5.31 30.30
CA GLU A 12 -8.79 4.28 29.28
C GLU A 12 -8.69 4.77 27.82
N PRO A 13 -9.18 5.96 27.41
CA PRO A 13 -9.04 6.34 26.01
C PRO A 13 -7.57 6.54 25.62
N THR A 14 -6.75 7.20 26.45
CA THR A 14 -5.34 7.47 26.10
C THR A 14 -4.51 6.19 26.03
N TYR A 15 -4.71 5.25 26.95
CA TYR A 15 -4.01 3.97 26.91
C TYR A 15 -4.39 3.13 25.69
N PHE A 16 -5.67 3.13 25.29
CA PHE A 16 -6.11 2.44 24.07
C PHE A 16 -5.37 2.95 22.82
N TYR A 17 -5.30 4.29 22.64
CA TYR A 17 -4.62 4.88 21.49
C TYR A 17 -3.11 4.60 21.51
N VAL A 18 -2.44 4.82 22.64
CA VAL A 18 -0.99 4.65 22.77
C VAL A 18 -0.58 3.18 22.59
N THR A 19 -1.32 2.24 23.20
CA THR A 19 -1.04 0.81 23.08
C THR A 19 -1.20 0.33 21.64
N SER A 20 -2.26 0.77 20.95
CA SER A 20 -2.50 0.43 19.55
C SER A 20 -1.37 0.94 18.64
N VAL A 21 -0.91 2.18 18.84
CA VAL A 21 0.22 2.76 18.09
C VAL A 21 1.49 1.94 18.34
N PHE A 22 1.81 1.59 19.59
CA PHE A 22 3.02 0.81 19.86
C PHE A 22 2.98 -0.60 19.26
N ILE A 23 1.81 -1.26 19.21
CA ILE A 23 1.67 -2.54 18.50
C ILE A 23 1.93 -2.35 16.99
N LEU A 24 1.36 -1.30 16.39
CA LEU A 24 1.56 -1.01 14.97
C LEU A 24 3.03 -0.66 14.65
N TYR A 25 3.70 0.11 15.49
CA TYR A 25 5.12 0.44 15.32
C TYR A 25 6.06 -0.71 15.66
N GLY A 26 5.67 -1.62 16.56
CA GLY A 26 6.36 -2.89 16.78
C GLY A 26 6.36 -3.75 15.52
N SER A 27 5.26 -3.76 14.76
CA SER A 27 5.19 -4.50 13.48
C SER A 27 5.83 -3.76 12.30
N LEU A 28 5.95 -2.42 12.36
CA LEU A 28 6.53 -1.57 11.32
C LEU A 28 7.98 -1.96 10.96
N LEU A 29 8.85 -2.18 11.96
CA LEU A 29 10.25 -2.55 11.70
C LEU A 29 10.36 -3.86 10.93
N GLY A 30 9.54 -4.85 11.28
CA GLY A 30 9.42 -6.11 10.55
C GLY A 30 8.88 -5.89 9.13
N GLY A 31 7.88 -5.04 8.97
CA GLY A 31 7.34 -4.64 7.67
C GLY A 31 8.38 -3.99 6.76
N LEU A 32 9.20 -3.07 7.30
CA LEU A 32 10.28 -2.42 6.57
C LEU A 32 11.40 -3.39 6.18
N PHE A 33 11.76 -4.32 7.07
CA PHE A 33 12.72 -5.38 6.75
C PHE A 33 12.22 -6.27 5.61
N LEU A 34 10.96 -6.73 5.70
CA LEU A 34 10.32 -7.53 4.65
C LEU A 34 10.23 -6.77 3.33
N PHE A 35 9.89 -5.48 3.38
CA PHE A 35 9.83 -4.64 2.19
C PHE A 35 11.22 -4.46 1.54
N GLY A 36 12.24 -4.13 2.33
CA GLY A 36 13.61 -3.97 1.84
C GLY A 36 14.21 -5.27 1.29
N THR A 37 13.96 -6.41 1.95
CA THR A 37 14.38 -7.72 1.45
C THR A 37 13.66 -8.10 0.16
N TYR A 38 12.36 -7.84 0.06
CA TYR A 38 11.55 -8.10 -1.13
C TYR A 38 12.03 -7.27 -2.34
N LEU A 39 12.28 -5.97 -2.14
CA LEU A 39 12.71 -5.08 -3.22
C LEU A 39 14.13 -5.39 -3.72
N SER A 40 15.06 -5.66 -2.80
CA SER A 40 16.47 -5.93 -3.13
C SER A 40 16.76 -7.39 -3.50
N LYS A 41 15.81 -8.32 -3.28
CA LYS A 41 15.99 -9.77 -3.36
C LYS A 41 17.14 -10.29 -2.49
N SER A 42 17.48 -9.58 -1.41
CA SER A 42 18.59 -9.91 -0.52
C SER A 42 18.27 -9.53 0.93
N ILE A 43 18.77 -10.33 1.88
CA ILE A 43 18.64 -10.05 3.32
C ILE A 43 19.32 -8.71 3.66
N LEU A 44 20.43 -8.39 2.99
CA LEU A 44 21.19 -7.16 3.23
C LEU A 44 20.36 -5.90 2.97
N GLY A 45 19.48 -5.90 1.96
CA GLY A 45 18.62 -4.76 1.70
C GLY A 45 17.61 -4.52 2.82
N GLY A 46 17.05 -5.59 3.40
CA GLY A 46 16.18 -5.48 4.57
C GLY A 46 16.90 -4.91 5.78
N ILE A 47 18.11 -5.41 6.08
CA ILE A 47 18.94 -4.88 7.17
C ILE A 47 19.23 -3.39 6.95
N LEU A 48 19.65 -3.02 5.74
CA LEU A 48 19.97 -1.63 5.40
C LEU A 48 18.75 -0.71 5.55
N THR A 49 17.56 -1.13 5.07
CA THR A 49 16.32 -0.36 5.22
C THR A 49 15.96 -0.15 6.69
N THR A 50 16.05 -1.19 7.51
CA THR A 50 15.74 -1.09 8.94
C THR A 50 16.75 -0.20 9.67
N LEU A 51 18.05 -0.32 9.38
CA LEU A 51 19.08 0.55 9.97
C LEU A 51 18.91 2.01 9.56
N ALA A 52 18.60 2.28 8.28
CA ALA A 52 18.33 3.63 7.79
C ALA A 52 17.11 4.25 8.47
N TYR A 53 16.07 3.45 8.74
CA TYR A 53 14.90 3.90 9.49
C TYR A 53 15.24 4.21 10.96
N ILE A 54 15.99 3.33 11.64
CA ILE A 54 16.40 3.56 13.03
C ILE A 54 17.25 4.81 13.14
N TYR A 55 18.22 5.00 12.24
CA TYR A 55 19.08 6.18 12.21
C TYR A 55 18.26 7.47 12.01
N ASN A 56 17.26 7.44 11.12
CA ASN A 56 16.41 8.59 10.83
C ASN A 56 15.10 8.62 11.66
N HIS A 57 14.97 7.82 12.72
CA HIS A 57 13.69 7.61 13.40
C HIS A 57 13.04 8.91 13.88
N GLY A 58 13.85 9.87 14.38
CA GLY A 58 13.35 11.16 14.86
C GLY A 58 12.74 12.07 13.79
N GLU A 59 13.15 11.90 12.53
CA GLU A 59 12.59 12.63 11.39
C GLU A 59 11.50 11.81 10.67
N ALA A 60 11.64 10.48 10.66
CA ALA A 60 10.69 9.56 10.02
C ALA A 60 9.37 9.44 10.78
N THR A 61 9.39 9.61 12.11
CA THR A 61 8.19 9.56 12.95
C THR A 61 8.34 10.39 14.22
N ARG A 62 7.23 10.97 14.67
CA ARG A 62 7.15 11.67 15.96
C ARG A 62 6.50 10.83 17.05
N VAL A 63 6.35 9.51 16.85
CA VAL A 63 5.66 8.62 17.79
C VAL A 63 6.27 8.62 19.19
N MET A 64 7.58 8.77 19.31
CA MET A 64 8.23 8.80 20.64
C MET A 64 7.86 10.05 21.46
N TRP A 65 7.59 11.18 20.81
CA TRP A 65 7.27 12.45 21.46
C TRP A 65 5.77 12.61 21.67
N THR A 66 5.00 12.20 20.67
CA THR A 66 3.56 12.40 20.63
C THR A 66 2.89 11.18 19.98
N PRO A 67 2.72 10.07 20.73
CA PRO A 67 2.17 8.83 20.19
C PRO A 67 0.76 8.95 19.58
N PRO A 68 -0.23 9.66 20.17
CA PRO A 68 -1.62 9.60 19.73
C PRO A 68 -1.93 10.46 18.48
N LEU A 69 -0.93 10.87 17.70
CA LEU A 69 -1.21 11.55 16.43
C LEU A 69 -1.83 10.58 15.41
N ARG A 70 -2.73 11.14 14.61
CA ARG A 70 -3.39 10.48 13.49
C ARG A 70 -2.41 9.90 12.45
N GLU A 71 -1.33 10.62 12.16
CA GLU A 71 -0.28 10.15 11.25
C GLU A 71 0.44 8.90 11.77
N SER A 72 0.56 8.76 13.10
CA SER A 72 1.12 7.58 13.74
C SER A 72 0.29 6.34 13.41
N PHE A 73 -1.03 6.41 13.51
CA PHE A 73 -1.91 5.29 13.13
C PHE A 73 -1.80 4.92 11.66
N SER A 74 -1.60 5.91 10.80
CA SER A 74 -1.62 5.79 9.35
C SER A 74 -0.32 5.19 8.78
N PHE A 75 0.85 5.58 9.32
CA PHE A 75 2.15 5.25 8.73
C PHE A 75 2.43 3.75 8.49
N PRO A 76 2.10 2.81 9.40
CA PRO A 76 2.32 1.38 9.14
C PRO A 76 1.48 0.84 7.98
N PHE A 77 0.26 1.36 7.78
CA PHE A 77 -0.55 1.03 6.61
C PHE A 77 0.02 1.64 5.32
N HIS A 78 0.73 2.77 5.42
CA HIS A 78 1.46 3.33 4.28
C HIS A 78 2.54 2.37 3.77
N ILE A 79 3.36 1.80 4.67
CA ILE A 79 4.40 0.85 4.29
C ILE A 79 3.80 -0.40 3.65
N LEU A 80 2.68 -0.90 4.19
CA LEU A 80 1.94 -2.01 3.58
C LEU A 80 1.39 -1.64 2.20
N GLN A 81 0.86 -0.44 2.02
CA GLN A 81 0.38 0.06 0.73
C GLN A 81 1.52 0.17 -0.30
N LEU A 82 2.69 0.69 0.10
CA LEU A 82 3.88 0.76 -0.74
C LEU A 82 4.39 -0.63 -1.14
N PHE A 83 4.35 -1.59 -0.21
CA PHE A 83 4.67 -2.98 -0.48
C PHE A 83 3.75 -3.57 -1.55
N ILE A 84 2.42 -3.39 -1.42
CA ILE A 84 1.44 -3.91 -2.38
C ILE A 84 1.62 -3.27 -3.76
N VAL A 85 1.84 -1.95 -3.84
CA VAL A 85 2.10 -1.28 -5.13
C VAL A 85 3.36 -1.86 -5.78
N THR A 86 4.44 -2.00 -5.02
CA THR A 86 5.69 -2.60 -5.50
C THR A 86 5.48 -4.03 -5.98
N TYR A 87 4.69 -4.82 -5.25
CA TYR A 87 4.30 -6.17 -5.64
C TYR A 87 3.53 -6.18 -6.97
N VAL A 88 2.55 -5.29 -7.15
CA VAL A 88 1.78 -5.16 -8.41
C VAL A 88 2.69 -4.83 -9.58
N LEU A 89 3.60 -3.86 -9.41
CA LEU A 89 4.56 -3.44 -10.43
C LEU A 89 5.46 -4.60 -10.90
N GLN A 90 6.07 -5.32 -9.96
CA GLN A 90 6.95 -6.44 -10.28
C GLN A 90 6.20 -7.64 -10.90
N GLN A 91 4.98 -7.89 -10.44
CA GLN A 91 4.19 -9.02 -10.92
C GLN A 91 3.81 -8.84 -12.39
N GLN A 92 3.43 -7.64 -12.82
CA GLN A 92 2.98 -7.40 -14.19
C GLN A 92 4.14 -7.39 -15.20
N GLN A 93 5.34 -6.98 -14.79
CA GLN A 93 6.54 -7.12 -15.63
C GLN A 93 6.86 -8.60 -15.92
N THR A 94 6.66 -9.47 -14.93
CA THR A 94 6.81 -10.92 -15.10
C THR A 94 5.71 -11.51 -16.01
N LEU A 95 4.48 -11.00 -15.91
CA LEU A 95 3.36 -11.45 -16.74
C LEU A 95 3.58 -11.15 -18.23
N MET A 96 4.05 -9.94 -18.59
CA MET A 96 4.34 -9.59 -20.00
C MET A 96 5.36 -10.55 -20.62
N ASN A 97 6.41 -10.91 -19.88
CA ASN A 97 7.44 -11.83 -20.36
C ASN A 97 6.88 -13.26 -20.54
N THR A 98 5.98 -13.69 -19.64
CA THR A 98 5.29 -14.97 -19.78
C THR A 98 4.20 -14.97 -20.84
N ASP A 99 3.58 -13.85 -21.17
CA ASP A 99 2.51 -13.77 -22.17
C ASP A 99 3.08 -13.86 -23.61
N VAL A 100 4.29 -13.34 -23.85
CA VAL A 100 5.03 -13.61 -25.09
C VAL A 100 5.36 -15.09 -25.21
N LEU A 101 5.96 -15.67 -24.16
CA LEU A 101 6.30 -17.09 -24.13
C LEU A 101 5.05 -17.98 -24.27
N LYS A 102 3.95 -17.64 -23.59
CA LYS A 102 2.66 -18.34 -23.71
C LYS A 102 2.03 -18.13 -25.06
N SER A 103 2.19 -16.99 -25.72
CA SER A 103 1.66 -16.76 -27.07
C SER A 103 2.43 -17.59 -28.09
N LEU A 104 3.75 -17.70 -27.95
CA LEU A 104 4.59 -18.58 -28.77
C LEU A 104 4.27 -20.05 -28.50
N LEU A 105 4.19 -20.45 -27.23
CA LEU A 105 3.79 -21.80 -26.84
C LEU A 105 2.35 -22.11 -27.24
N LYS A 106 1.44 -21.13 -27.19
CA LYS A 106 0.06 -21.27 -27.65
C LYS A 106 0.03 -21.42 -29.16
N TYR A 107 0.87 -20.72 -29.92
CA TYR A 107 0.99 -20.94 -31.36
C TYR A 107 1.49 -22.37 -31.66
N ILE A 108 2.48 -22.85 -30.92
CA ILE A 108 3.03 -24.21 -31.01
C ILE A 108 2.00 -25.28 -30.55
N LYS A 109 1.16 -24.97 -29.57
CA LYS A 109 0.21 -25.87 -28.91
C LYS A 109 -1.25 -25.66 -29.37
N LYS A 110 -1.50 -24.72 -30.29
CA LYS A 110 -2.83 -24.33 -30.79
C LYS A 110 -3.58 -25.50 -31.41
N THR A 111 -2.86 -26.57 -31.71
CA THR A 111 -3.39 -27.78 -32.32
C THR A 111 -4.42 -28.50 -31.44
N ASP A 112 -4.36 -28.45 -30.08
CA ASP A 112 -5.22 -29.33 -29.24
C ASP A 112 -5.64 -28.80 -27.83
N ALA A 113 -5.73 -27.48 -27.58
CA ALA A 113 -6.15 -27.00 -26.25
C ALA A 113 -7.68 -27.05 -26.04
N PRO A 114 -8.22 -27.79 -25.05
CA PRO A 114 -9.67 -27.85 -24.82
C PRO A 114 -10.20 -26.55 -24.18
N ILE A 115 -11.37 -26.10 -24.66
CA ILE A 115 -12.09 -24.86 -24.25
C ILE A 115 -12.25 -24.73 -22.72
N SER A 116 -12.37 -25.85 -22.00
CA SER A 116 -12.48 -25.86 -20.54
C SER A 116 -11.26 -25.27 -19.82
N ILE A 117 -10.06 -25.42 -20.37
CA ILE A 117 -8.81 -24.92 -19.76
C ILE A 117 -8.67 -23.41 -19.93
N GLU A 118 -9.03 -22.85 -21.09
CA GLU A 118 -8.98 -21.39 -21.32
C GLU A 118 -9.93 -20.63 -20.38
N LEU A 119 -11.13 -21.18 -20.16
CA LEU A 119 -12.09 -20.61 -19.23
C LEU A 119 -11.55 -20.61 -17.79
N GLN A 120 -10.93 -21.70 -17.35
CA GLN A 120 -10.32 -21.79 -16.02
C GLN A 120 -9.20 -20.76 -15.84
N GLN A 121 -8.35 -20.58 -16.84
CA GLN A 121 -7.29 -19.56 -16.81
C GLN A 121 -7.85 -18.13 -16.75
N ASN A 122 -8.92 -17.86 -17.50
CA ASN A 122 -9.61 -16.57 -17.45
C ASN A 122 -10.27 -16.31 -16.09
N ILE A 123 -10.84 -17.33 -15.44
CA ILE A 123 -11.40 -17.21 -14.09
C ILE A 123 -10.29 -16.94 -13.07
N ILE A 124 -9.19 -17.69 -13.11
CA ILE A 124 -8.06 -17.53 -12.19
C ILE A 124 -7.44 -16.13 -12.32
N SER A 125 -7.21 -15.66 -13.56
CA SER A 125 -6.65 -14.33 -13.80
C SER A 125 -7.59 -13.20 -13.35
N ARG A 126 -8.91 -13.32 -13.57
CA ARG A 126 -9.90 -12.38 -13.04
C ARG A 126 -9.92 -12.37 -11.51
N LYS A 127 -9.95 -13.54 -10.86
CA LYS A 127 -9.89 -13.65 -9.39
C LYS A 127 -8.66 -12.96 -8.83
N ARG A 128 -7.48 -13.18 -9.43
CA ARG A 128 -6.24 -12.52 -9.01
C ARG A 128 -6.30 -11.00 -9.18
N LYS A 129 -6.82 -10.50 -10.30
CA LYS A 129 -7.02 -9.04 -10.50
C LYS A 129 -7.94 -8.44 -9.45
N ILE A 130 -9.07 -9.09 -9.16
CA ILE A 130 -10.00 -8.64 -8.12
C ILE A 130 -9.32 -8.63 -6.75
N GLN A 131 -8.58 -9.68 -6.40
CA GLN A 131 -7.81 -9.73 -5.15
C GLN A 131 -6.80 -8.57 -5.03
N LEU A 132 -6.08 -8.25 -6.11
CA LEU A 132 -5.13 -7.13 -6.11
C LEU A 132 -5.83 -5.78 -5.93
N VAL A 133 -6.98 -5.57 -6.60
CA VAL A 133 -7.79 -4.35 -6.42
C VAL A 133 -8.26 -4.23 -4.96
N LEU A 134 -8.74 -5.32 -4.37
CA LEU A 134 -9.20 -5.33 -2.98
C LEU A 134 -8.06 -5.03 -2.00
N LEU A 135 -6.89 -5.64 -2.18
CA LEU A 135 -5.72 -5.44 -1.33
C LEU A 135 -5.18 -4.00 -1.45
N LEU A 136 -5.02 -3.50 -2.66
CA LEU A 136 -4.49 -2.16 -2.91
C LEU A 136 -5.48 -1.09 -2.45
N SER A 137 -6.77 -1.27 -2.72
CA SER A 137 -7.78 -0.31 -2.30
C SER A 137 -7.99 -0.33 -0.79
N GLY A 138 -8.08 -1.52 -0.18
CA GLY A 138 -8.24 -1.67 1.26
C GLY A 138 -7.08 -1.08 2.05
N SER A 139 -5.84 -1.33 1.63
CA SER A 139 -4.65 -0.73 2.26
C SER A 139 -4.59 0.79 2.12
N THR A 140 -4.96 1.32 0.94
CA THR A 140 -5.02 2.77 0.70
C THR A 140 -6.09 3.43 1.57
N VAL A 141 -7.29 2.82 1.69
CA VAL A 141 -8.36 3.32 2.57
C VAL A 141 -7.92 3.28 4.04
N LEU A 142 -7.34 2.17 4.51
CA LEU A 142 -6.81 2.07 5.88
C LEU A 142 -5.71 3.09 6.18
N TYR A 143 -4.91 3.43 5.18
CA TYR A 143 -3.92 4.51 5.27
C TYR A 143 -4.58 5.89 5.37
N MET A 144 -5.59 6.18 4.54
CA MET A 144 -6.25 7.49 4.48
C MET A 144 -7.18 7.78 5.67
N LEU A 145 -7.90 6.78 6.19
CA LEU A 145 -8.94 6.99 7.21
C LEU A 145 -8.42 7.67 8.48
N PRO A 146 -7.29 7.23 9.09
CA PRO A 146 -6.81 7.87 10.31
C PRO A 146 -6.25 9.26 10.03
N TRP A 147 -5.70 9.53 8.84
CA TRP A 147 -4.91 10.73 8.56
C TRP A 147 -5.40 11.51 7.32
N GLN A 148 -6.12 12.60 7.56
CA GLN A 148 -6.69 13.46 6.51
C GLN A 148 -5.68 14.05 5.52
N PHE A 149 -4.40 14.17 5.91
CA PHE A 149 -3.33 14.72 5.06
C PHE A 149 -2.57 13.64 4.27
N ALA A 150 -2.94 12.35 4.43
CA ALA A 150 -2.36 11.21 3.71
C ALA A 150 -2.32 11.39 2.18
N GLN A 151 -3.26 12.18 1.65
CA GLN A 151 -3.34 12.57 0.25
C GLN A 151 -2.06 13.22 -0.30
N PHE A 152 -1.28 13.94 0.50
CA PHE A 152 -0.03 14.54 0.03
C PHE A 152 0.99 13.45 -0.31
N THR A 153 1.12 12.44 0.55
CA THR A 153 2.01 11.31 0.30
C THR A 153 1.55 10.50 -0.91
N LEU A 154 0.25 10.23 -1.06
CA LEU A 154 -0.27 9.53 -2.23
C LEU A 154 -0.10 10.34 -3.52
N ALA A 155 -0.22 11.67 -3.47
CA ALA A 155 0.08 12.53 -4.61
C ALA A 155 1.55 12.44 -5.01
N THR A 156 2.49 12.47 -4.07
CA THR A 156 3.93 12.29 -4.37
C THR A 156 4.24 10.92 -4.96
N GLN A 157 3.57 9.87 -4.46
CA GLN A 157 3.69 8.52 -5.01
C GLN A 157 3.17 8.47 -6.45
N LEU A 158 1.99 9.05 -6.72
CA LEU A 158 1.41 9.07 -8.05
C LEU A 158 2.25 9.89 -9.04
N LEU A 159 2.80 11.02 -8.62
CA LEU A 159 3.76 11.79 -9.42
C LEU A 159 5.02 10.98 -9.73
N SER A 160 5.53 10.22 -8.76
CA SER A 160 6.68 9.34 -8.97
C SER A 160 6.39 8.22 -9.97
N LEU A 161 5.20 7.60 -9.89
CA LEU A 161 4.75 6.62 -10.87
C LEU A 161 4.51 7.24 -12.26
N GLY A 162 3.97 8.46 -12.31
CA GLY A 162 3.81 9.23 -13.54
C GLY A 162 5.15 9.55 -14.21
N LEU A 163 6.18 9.86 -13.42
CA LEU A 163 7.54 10.03 -13.93
C LEU A 163 8.08 8.72 -14.52
N LEU A 164 7.89 7.59 -13.84
CA LEU A 164 8.29 6.28 -14.38
C LEU A 164 7.55 5.93 -15.67
N PHE A 165 6.28 6.34 -15.79
CA PHE A 165 5.50 6.19 -17.01
C PHE A 165 6.04 7.07 -18.16
N ILE A 166 6.36 8.34 -17.89
CA ILE A 166 6.95 9.26 -18.88
C ILE A 166 8.33 8.77 -19.36
N LEU A 167 9.11 8.14 -18.48
CA LEU A 167 10.41 7.57 -18.81
C LEU A 167 10.35 6.21 -19.52
N ASP A 168 9.15 5.75 -19.92
CA ASP A 168 8.91 4.43 -20.53
C ASP A 168 9.40 3.23 -19.69
N LEU A 169 9.60 3.44 -18.38
CA LEU A 169 9.97 2.37 -17.45
C LEU A 169 8.75 1.61 -16.94
N LEU A 170 7.56 2.20 -17.07
CA LEU A 170 6.28 1.63 -16.63
C LEU A 170 5.28 1.58 -17.80
N PRO A 171 4.75 0.41 -18.18
CA PRO A 171 3.80 0.32 -19.28
C PRO A 171 2.40 0.82 -18.89
N PHE A 172 1.69 1.38 -19.87
CA PHE A 172 0.37 2.02 -19.71
C PHE A 172 -0.67 1.18 -18.94
N PRO A 173 -0.87 -0.13 -19.20
CA PRO A 173 -1.91 -0.90 -18.53
C PRO A 173 -1.67 -1.03 -17.01
N GLN A 174 -0.42 -0.99 -16.58
CA GLN A 174 -0.05 -1.09 -15.15
C GLN A 174 -0.29 0.24 -14.44
N PHE A 175 0.18 1.32 -15.05
CA PHE A 175 -0.05 2.67 -14.56
C PHE A 175 -1.56 2.96 -14.42
N PHE A 176 -2.33 2.69 -15.48
CA PHE A 176 -3.78 2.88 -15.48
C PHE A 176 -4.48 2.01 -14.43
N PHE A 177 -4.06 0.75 -14.25
CA PHE A 177 -4.62 -0.11 -13.20
C PHE A 177 -4.43 0.49 -11.80
N ILE A 178 -3.22 0.98 -11.49
CA ILE A 178 -2.94 1.63 -10.20
C ILE A 178 -3.78 2.90 -10.04
N VAL A 179 -3.83 3.77 -11.05
CA VAL A 179 -4.64 5.00 -11.01
C VAL A 179 -6.11 4.69 -10.74
N CYS A 180 -6.73 3.76 -11.48
CA CYS A 180 -8.13 3.38 -11.25
C CYS A 180 -8.38 2.85 -9.83
N THR A 181 -7.46 2.07 -9.27
CA THR A 181 -7.61 1.60 -7.88
C THR A 181 -7.51 2.74 -6.87
N GLN A 182 -6.65 3.73 -7.12
CA GLN A 182 -6.50 4.90 -6.26
C GLN A 182 -7.72 5.83 -6.33
N ILE A 183 -8.32 6.02 -7.51
CA ILE A 183 -9.60 6.72 -7.68
C ILE A 183 -10.70 6.01 -6.87
N LEU A 184 -10.79 4.68 -6.98
CA LEU A 184 -11.75 3.89 -6.21
C LEU A 184 -11.55 4.07 -4.70
N SER A 185 -10.31 4.02 -4.21
CA SER A 185 -9.99 4.25 -2.80
C SER A 185 -10.33 5.66 -2.33
N LEU A 186 -10.13 6.68 -3.17
CA LEU A 186 -10.49 8.06 -2.86
C LEU A 186 -12.00 8.22 -2.69
N ILE A 187 -12.80 7.63 -3.58
CA ILE A 187 -14.26 7.64 -3.50
C ILE A 187 -14.73 6.94 -2.21
N ILE A 188 -14.22 5.73 -1.95
CA ILE A 188 -14.56 4.97 -0.73
C ILE A 188 -14.19 5.75 0.53
N SER A 189 -12.98 6.31 0.58
CA SER A 189 -12.50 7.09 1.73
C SER A 189 -13.35 8.34 1.95
N THR A 190 -13.75 9.02 0.88
CA THR A 190 -14.61 10.21 0.96
C THR A 190 -15.99 9.87 1.54
N ILE A 191 -16.58 8.74 1.14
CA ILE A 191 -17.87 8.26 1.67
C ILE A 191 -17.72 7.92 3.16
N LEU A 192 -16.68 7.16 3.53
CA LEU A 192 -16.44 6.75 4.92
C LEU A 192 -16.14 7.92 5.85
N MET A 193 -15.53 9.00 5.34
CA MET A 193 -15.26 10.23 6.08
C MET A 193 -16.41 11.25 5.99
N PHE A 194 -17.64 10.80 5.68
CA PHE A 194 -18.85 11.63 5.62
C PHE A 194 -18.73 12.84 4.67
N GLY A 195 -18.12 12.65 3.51
CA GLY A 195 -18.01 13.70 2.49
C GLY A 195 -16.97 14.77 2.82
N ASN A 196 -15.84 14.39 3.42
CA ASN A 196 -14.76 15.31 3.73
C ASN A 196 -14.28 16.04 2.45
N ARG A 197 -14.65 17.32 2.32
CA ARG A 197 -14.38 18.15 1.15
C ARG A 197 -12.88 18.32 0.88
N MET A 198 -12.05 18.24 1.93
CA MET A 198 -10.61 18.40 1.81
C MET A 198 -9.97 17.30 0.95
N LEU A 199 -10.57 16.11 0.89
CA LEU A 199 -10.11 15.01 0.03
C LEU A 199 -10.42 15.27 -1.45
N LEU A 200 -11.62 15.78 -1.75
CA LEU A 200 -12.06 16.04 -3.12
C LEU A 200 -11.38 17.25 -3.75
N THR A 201 -11.06 18.27 -2.96
CA THR A 201 -10.36 19.47 -3.45
C THR A 201 -8.83 19.35 -3.35
N SER A 202 -8.31 18.14 -3.16
CA SER A 202 -6.89 17.92 -2.91
C SER A 202 -6.06 17.85 -4.19
N LEU A 203 -4.76 18.11 -4.06
CA LEU A 203 -3.79 17.87 -5.14
C LEU A 203 -3.85 16.42 -5.64
N PHE A 204 -4.09 15.46 -4.74
CA PHE A 204 -4.25 14.06 -5.11
C PHE A 204 -5.42 13.84 -6.05
N SER A 205 -6.58 14.45 -5.78
CA SER A 205 -7.75 14.37 -6.66
C SER A 205 -7.52 15.05 -8.01
N THR A 206 -6.61 16.03 -8.11
CA THR A 206 -6.29 16.70 -9.38
C THR A 206 -5.25 15.97 -10.21
N VAL A 207 -4.38 15.17 -9.56
CA VAL A 207 -3.31 14.41 -10.24
C VAL A 207 -3.81 13.04 -10.74
N LEU A 208 -4.86 12.49 -10.10
CA LEU A 208 -5.57 11.27 -10.54
C LEU A 208 -6.37 11.50 -11.82
#